data_AF-A0A935RLD3-F1
#
_entry.id   AF-A0A935RLD3-F1
#
_cell.length_a   1.000
_cell.length_b   1.000
_cell.length_c   1.000
_cell.angle_alpha   90.00
_cell.angle_beta   90.00
_cell.angle_gamma   90.00
#
_symmetry.space_group_name_H-M   'P 1'
#
loop_
_entity.id
_entity.type
_entity.pdbx_description
1 polymer ?
#
loop_
_entity_poly.entity_id
_entity_poly.type
_entity_poly.pdbx_seq_one_letter_code
_entity_poly.pdbx_strand_id
1 'polypeptide(L)'
;MKSEPDGSPHRRAQALAAEFAEILRGSYWAKESRLSSLVPVADGLARELPRDQAVQDLARMVRRAADLKEGEGSPHPQPMRDE
;
A
#
# COMPACT_ATOMS: atom_id res chain seq x y z
N MET A 1 28.00 -20.59 6.33
CA MET A 1 26.82 -19.71 6.44
C MET A 1 26.94 -18.64 5.37
N LYS A 2 26.07 -18.63 4.35
CA LYS A 2 26.00 -17.50 3.41
C LYS A 2 25.16 -16.42 4.08
N SER A 3 25.76 -15.26 4.33
CA SER A 3 25.07 -14.06 4.76
C SER A 3 24.10 -13.64 3.65
N GLU A 4 22.79 -13.68 3.91
CA GLU A 4 21.85 -13.07 2.98
C GLU A 4 22.02 -11.55 3.05
N PRO A 5 22.20 -10.87 1.90
CA PRO A 5 22.32 -9.42 1.88
C PRO A 5 21.08 -8.80 2.52
N ASP A 6 21.27 -7.68 3.19
CA ASP A 6 20.30 -6.90 3.98
C ASP A 6 18.93 -6.67 3.27
N GLY A 7 18.84 -6.84 1.96
CA GLY A 7 17.64 -6.63 1.13
C GLY A 7 16.84 -7.87 0.68
N SER A 8 16.72 -8.95 1.47
CA SER A 8 15.87 -10.09 1.07
C SER A 8 14.43 -9.62 0.75
N PRO A 9 13.77 -10.16 -0.29
CA PRO A 9 12.42 -9.76 -0.66
C PRO A 9 11.42 -9.82 0.51
N HIS A 10 11.57 -10.78 1.42
CA HIS A 10 10.71 -10.87 2.61
C HIS A 10 10.95 -9.73 3.62
N ARG A 11 12.19 -9.28 3.83
CA ARG A 11 12.45 -8.10 4.68
C ARG A 11 11.84 -6.84 4.08
N ARG A 12 11.96 -6.65 2.76
CA ARG A 12 11.30 -5.55 2.05
C ARG A 12 9.78 -5.60 2.17
N ALA A 13 9.18 -6.79 2.11
CA ALA A 13 7.74 -6.97 2.34
C ALA A 13 7.31 -6.62 3.77
N GLN A 14 8.10 -6.98 4.78
CA GLN A 14 7.84 -6.58 6.17
C GLN A 14 7.92 -5.06 6.35
N ALA A 15 8.93 -4.41 5.75
CA ALA A 15 9.06 -2.96 5.78
C ALA A 15 7.86 -2.27 5.09
N LEU A 16 7.45 -2.75 3.92
CA LEU A 16 6.26 -2.26 3.21
C LEU A 16 4.99 -2.40 4.08
N ALA A 17 4.81 -3.53 4.77
CA ALA A 17 3.67 -3.75 5.64
C ALA A 17 3.64 -2.76 6.81
N ALA A 18 4.80 -2.49 7.42
CA ALA A 18 4.92 -1.52 8.51
C ALA A 18 4.61 -0.09 8.02
N GLU A 19 5.16 0.33 6.89
CA GLU A 19 4.90 1.65 6.31
C GLU A 19 3.42 1.80 5.93
N PHE A 20 2.81 0.79 5.32
CA PHE A 20 1.39 0.77 5.01
C PHE A 20 0.52 0.94 6.26
N ALA A 21 0.82 0.21 7.34
CA ALA A 21 0.09 0.34 8.60
C ALA A 21 0.23 1.73 9.23
N GLU A 22 1.41 2.35 9.15
CA GLU A 22 1.66 3.70 9.66
C GLU A 22 0.87 4.77 8.89
N ILE A 23 0.76 4.64 7.56
CA ILE A 23 -0.07 5.52 6.74
C ILE A 23 -1.55 5.37 7.13
N LEU A 24 -2.05 4.13 7.23
CA LEU A 24 -3.45 3.87 7.62
C LEU A 24 -3.77 4.39 9.03
N ARG A 25 -2.80 4.34 9.95
CA ARG A 25 -2.93 4.86 11.32
C ARG A 25 -2.99 6.39 11.36
N GLY A 26 -2.63 7.09 10.27
CA GLY A 26 -2.53 8.55 10.25
C GLY A 26 -1.37 9.09 11.08
N SER A 27 -0.28 8.34 11.18
CA SER A 27 0.91 8.71 11.96
C SER A 27 1.50 10.04 11.49
N TYR A 28 1.96 10.89 12.42
CA TYR A 28 2.55 12.21 12.11
C TYR A 28 3.76 12.11 11.15
N TRP A 29 4.51 11.00 11.21
CA TRP A 29 5.66 10.72 10.34
C TRP A 29 5.28 10.34 8.90
N ALA A 30 4.01 9.98 8.66
CA ALA A 30 3.50 9.59 7.35
C ALA A 30 2.85 10.75 6.59
N LYS A 31 2.96 12.00 7.07
CA LYS A 31 2.32 13.18 6.45
C LYS A 31 2.71 13.39 4.98
N GLU A 32 3.90 12.95 4.59
CA GLU A 32 4.37 13.04 3.20
C GLU A 32 4.26 11.72 2.42
N SER A 33 4.03 10.60 3.12
CA SER A 33 3.84 9.29 2.50
C SER A 33 2.42 9.12 2.00
N ARG A 34 2.26 8.71 0.74
CA ARG A 34 0.94 8.46 0.11
C ARG A 34 0.74 6.97 -0.10
N LEU A 35 -0.50 6.50 0.05
CA LEU A 35 -0.82 5.10 -0.28
C LEU A 35 -0.48 4.78 -1.75
N SER A 36 -0.64 5.74 -2.66
CA SER A 36 -0.29 5.59 -4.07
C SER A 36 1.21 5.41 -4.33
N SER A 37 2.10 5.94 -3.48
CA SER A 37 3.55 5.71 -3.63
C SER A 37 3.98 4.30 -3.23
N LEU A 38 3.16 3.58 -2.45
CA LEU A 38 3.45 2.19 -2.07
C LEU A 38 3.07 1.17 -3.14
N VAL A 39 2.14 1.51 -4.05
CA VAL A 39 1.66 0.61 -5.12
C VAL A 39 2.80 0.03 -5.97
N PRO A 40 3.71 0.82 -6.56
CA PRO A 40 4.78 0.26 -7.41
C PRO A 40 5.74 -0.67 -6.64
N VAL A 41 5.98 -0.39 -5.35
CA VAL A 41 6.83 -1.23 -4.48
C VAL A 41 6.13 -2.56 -4.19
N ALA A 42 4.84 -2.50 -3.84
CA ALA A 42 4.03 -3.68 -3.57
C ALA A 42 3.90 -4.59 -4.80
N ASP A 43 3.67 -4.01 -5.97
CA ASP A 43 3.60 -4.74 -7.24
C ASP A 43 4.96 -5.32 -7.66
N GLY A 44 6.07 -4.65 -7.32
CA GLY A 44 7.41 -5.20 -7.48
C GLY A 44 7.60 -6.46 -6.64
N LEU A 45 7.31 -6.40 -5.34
CA LEU A 45 7.46 -7.53 -4.42
C LEU A 45 6.53 -8.69 -4.76
N ALA A 46 5.29 -8.43 -5.20
CA ALA A 46 4.38 -9.46 -5.66
C ALA A 46 4.89 -10.20 -6.91
N ARG A 47 5.63 -9.50 -7.79
CA ARG A 47 6.30 -10.13 -8.95
C ARG A 47 7.54 -10.92 -8.55
N GLU A 48 8.31 -10.43 -7.58
CA GLU A 48 9.50 -11.13 -7.06
C GLU A 48 9.15 -12.38 -6.23
N LEU A 49 8.01 -12.35 -5.52
CA LEU A 49 7.53 -13.43 -4.66
C LEU A 49 6.14 -13.94 -5.11
N PRO A 50 6.03 -14.55 -6.31
CA PRO A 50 4.75 -14.93 -6.90
C PRO A 50 4.01 -16.04 -6.14
N ARG A 51 4.72 -16.81 -5.29
CA ARG A 51 4.17 -17.90 -4.49
C ARG A 51 3.96 -17.54 -3.01
N ASP A 52 4.32 -16.34 -2.60
CA ASP A 52 4.09 -15.88 -1.24
C ASP A 52 2.72 -15.21 -1.15
N GLN A 53 1.73 -15.95 -0.64
CA GLN A 53 0.36 -15.49 -0.55
C GLN A 53 0.21 -14.23 0.32
N ALA A 54 1.01 -14.09 1.38
CA ALA A 54 0.97 -12.91 2.24
C ALA A 54 1.41 -11.65 1.49
N VAL A 55 2.42 -11.76 0.63
CA VAL A 55 2.87 -10.66 -0.23
C VAL A 55 1.85 -10.32 -1.30
N GLN A 56 1.21 -11.34 -1.91
CA GLN A 56 0.13 -11.12 -2.88
C GLN A 56 -1.05 -10.36 -2.27
N ASP A 57 -1.46 -10.75 -1.05
CA ASP A 57 -2.56 -10.12 -0.34
C ASP A 57 -2.21 -8.70 0.13
N LEU A 58 -0.97 -8.48 0.61
CA LEU A 58 -0.47 -7.15 0.94
C LEU A 58 -0.53 -6.21 -0.26
N ALA A 59 -0.07 -6.64 -1.44
CA ALA A 59 -0.13 -5.82 -2.64
C ALA A 59 -1.57 -5.50 -3.07
N ARG A 60 -2.51 -6.44 -2.90
CA ARG A 60 -3.94 -6.19 -3.15
C ARG A 60 -4.50 -5.15 -2.19
N MET A 61 -4.17 -5.24 -0.90
CA MET A 61 -4.62 -4.28 0.12
C MET A 61 -4.09 -2.87 -0.15
N VAL A 62 -2.81 -2.74 -0.48
CA VAL A 62 -2.18 -1.45 -0.80
C VAL A 62 -2.87 -0.78 -1.99
N ARG A 63 -3.08 -1.52 -3.09
CA ARG A 63 -3.81 -1.00 -4.27
C ARG A 63 -5.21 -0.53 -3.89
N ARG A 64 -5.97 -1.37 -3.19
CA ARG A 64 -7.35 -1.05 -2.82
C ARG A 64 -7.44 0.19 -1.93
N ALA A 65 -6.52 0.32 -0.97
CA ALA A 65 -6.46 1.47 -0.09
C ALA A 65 -6.10 2.76 -0.86
N ALA A 66 -5.18 2.68 -1.82
CA ALA A 66 -4.84 3.81 -2.69
C ALA A 66 -6.05 4.25 -3.52
N ASP A 67 -6.75 3.32 -4.18
CA ASP A 67 -7.96 3.61 -4.98
C ASP A 67 -9.05 4.29 -4.14
N LEU A 68 -9.29 3.78 -2.93
CA LEU A 68 -10.28 4.36 -2.01
C LEU A 68 -9.89 5.79 -1.61
N LYS A 69 -8.60 6.05 -1.34
CA LYS A 69 -8.12 7.36 -0.93
C LYS A 69 -8.19 8.39 -2.06
N GLU A 70 -7.97 7.97 -3.30
CA GLU A 70 -8.15 8.83 -4.48
C GLU A 70 -9.63 9.08 -4.77
N GLY A 71 -10.50 8.10 -4.52
CA GLY A 71 -11.95 8.23 -4.62
C GLY A 71 -12.57 9.22 -3.62
N GLU A 72 -12.01 9.36 -2.42
CA GLU A 72 -12.43 10.37 -1.42
C GLU A 72 -12.27 11.82 -1.92
N GLY A 73 -11.45 12.06 -2.96
CA GLY A 73 -11.24 13.39 -3.56
C GLY A 73 -12.23 13.78 -4.66
N SER A 74 -13.09 12.85 -5.12
CA SER A 74 -14.13 13.15 -6.10
C SER A 74 -15.39 13.65 -5.38
N PRO A 75 -15.94 14.84 -5.73
CA PRO A 75 -17.17 15.31 -5.12
C PRO A 75 -18.29 14.30 -5.41
N HIS A 76 -18.85 13.71 -4.36
CA HIS A 76 -20.10 12.96 -4.49
C HIS A 76 -21.15 13.93 -5.06
N PRO A 77 -21.68 13.70 -6.28
CA PRO A 77 -22.74 14.55 -6.80
C PRO A 77 -23.91 14.44 -5.83
N GLN A 78 -24.17 15.53 -5.10
CA GLN A 78 -25.38 15.62 -4.30
C GLN A 78 -26.54 15.43 -5.28
N PRO A 79 -27.49 14.50 -5.04
CA PRO A 79 -28.68 14.45 -5.87
C PRO A 79 -29.33 15.84 -5.79
N MET A 80 -29.42 16.52 -6.94
CA MET A 80 -30.20 17.74 -7.04
C MET A 80 -31.58 17.43 -6.49
N ARG A 81 -31.96 18.11 -5.40
CA ARG A 81 -33.35 18.07 -4.97
C ARG A 81 -34.11 18.93 -5.96
N ASP A 82 -35.01 18.31 -6.69
CA ASP A 82 -36.04 19.04 -7.41
C ASP A 82 -36.91 19.74 -6.34
N GLU A 83 -36.92 21.08 -6.37
CA GLU A 83 -37.79 21.93 -5.54
C GLU A 83 -39.22 22.00 -6.10
#